data_AF-A0A661RTU5-F1
#
_entry.id   AF-A0A661RTU5-F1
#
_cell.length_a   1.000
_cell.length_b   1.000
_cell.length_c   1.000
_cell.angle_alpha   90.00
_cell.angle_beta   90.00
_cell.angle_gamma   90.00
#
_symmetry.space_group_name_H-M   'P 1'
#
loop_
_entity.id
_entity.type
_entity.pdbx_description
1 polymer ?
#
loop_
_entity_poly.entity_id
_entity_poly.type
_entity_poly.pdbx_seq_one_letter_code
_entity_poly.pdbx_strand_id
1 'polypeptide(L)'
;MKKIVSFFDKLTTPANLTIKDGITFWQEKVLLTLLLVTVGLGLITYIPSFVLSVMENLWFIAIVDTLIYIFLLFLFFRPNLSFTFRAASISIISYLLGMVLIITLGPFGAGPVWLFFFPVITGVLLGYRMAFGALLINTLTITGLGFLIKYNLTDLLVSFNFKPWHLAVENPLEKWVVISLNFMLLNIVATLSVTTILSGLQSSMMAIAKSDKKHRRIFENILDVYFETSMEGIILEVSISVEKISQYSQNELRGQSIFNIFEDPHQCDEAIKNIIQTGYLKDHEIRLVNKDGNIHFCSVNARILKDKNGSPEKIIGIFRDISDQ
;
A
#
# COMPACT_ATOMS: atom_id res chain seq x y z
N MET A 1 -13.93 19.02 12.65
CA MET A 1 -12.83 18.33 11.94
C MET A 1 -12.93 16.80 12.04
N LYS A 2 -12.94 16.16 13.23
CA LYS A 2 -13.04 14.69 13.38
C LYS A 2 -14.25 14.03 12.67
N LYS A 3 -15.45 14.63 12.74
CA LYS A 3 -16.65 14.12 12.05
C LYS A 3 -16.56 14.15 10.50
N ILE A 4 -15.84 15.14 9.95
CA ILE A 4 -15.64 15.26 8.50
C ILE A 4 -14.66 14.17 8.05
N VAL A 5 -13.53 14.03 8.75
CA VAL A 5 -12.54 12.98 8.46
C VAL A 5 -13.17 11.59 8.53
N SER A 6 -13.99 11.31 9.55
CA SER A 6 -14.66 10.00 9.68
C SER A 6 -15.69 9.73 8.57
N PHE A 7 -16.34 10.79 8.05
CA PHE A 7 -17.29 10.66 6.96
C PHE A 7 -16.58 10.31 5.64
N PHE A 8 -15.48 11.01 5.32
CA PHE A 8 -14.65 10.72 4.15
C PHE A 8 -14.03 9.32 4.22
N ASP A 9 -13.56 8.91 5.39
CA ASP A 9 -12.96 7.58 5.58
C ASP A 9 -13.98 6.47 5.33
N LYS A 10 -15.23 6.65 5.77
CA LYS A 10 -16.32 5.70 5.53
C LYS A 10 -16.67 5.56 4.04
N LEU A 11 -16.63 6.65 3.27
CA LEU A 11 -16.94 6.66 1.83
C LEU A 11 -15.80 6.12 0.95
N THR A 12 -14.56 6.21 1.42
CA THR A 12 -13.37 5.83 0.65
C THR A 12 -12.81 4.46 1.03
N THR A 13 -13.37 3.81 2.04
CA THR A 13 -13.00 2.44 2.42
C THR A 13 -13.66 1.44 1.46
N PRO A 14 -12.89 0.59 0.76
CA PRO A 14 -13.45 -0.44 -0.12
C PRO A 14 -14.34 -1.41 0.65
N ALA A 15 -15.51 -1.76 0.12
CA ALA A 15 -16.47 -2.62 0.81
C ALA A 15 -16.00 -4.09 0.97
N ASN A 16 -15.20 -4.57 0.01
CA ASN A 16 -14.78 -5.98 -0.07
C ASN A 16 -13.33 -6.22 0.34
N LEU A 17 -12.60 -5.17 0.74
CA LEU A 17 -11.19 -5.28 1.12
C LEU A 17 -10.98 -4.78 2.55
N THR A 18 -10.01 -5.38 3.20
CA THR A 18 -9.54 -5.05 4.53
C THR A 18 -8.08 -4.59 4.48
N ILE A 19 -7.62 -3.96 5.56
CA ILE A 19 -6.20 -3.57 5.68
C ILE A 19 -5.26 -4.78 5.52
N LYS A 20 -5.72 -5.99 5.83
CA LYS A 20 -4.95 -7.25 5.69
C LYS A 20 -4.69 -7.61 4.23
N ASP A 21 -5.50 -7.13 3.29
CA ASP A 21 -5.29 -7.32 1.85
C ASP A 21 -4.14 -6.46 1.31
N GLY A 22 -3.60 -5.57 2.16
CA GLY A 22 -2.36 -4.86 1.91
C GLY A 22 -2.51 -3.85 0.78
N ILE A 23 -1.75 -4.02 -0.29
CA ILE A 23 -1.65 -2.98 -1.33
C ILE A 23 -2.92 -2.79 -2.13
N THR A 24 -3.68 -3.85 -2.39
CA THR A 24 -4.94 -3.77 -3.15
C THR A 24 -5.95 -2.89 -2.42
N PHE A 25 -6.01 -2.98 -1.09
CA PHE A 25 -6.81 -2.11 -0.25
C PHE A 25 -6.40 -0.64 -0.39
N TRP A 26 -5.11 -0.34 -0.30
CA TRP A 26 -4.62 1.04 -0.39
C TRP A 26 -4.80 1.63 -1.79
N GLN A 27 -4.57 0.85 -2.84
CA GLN A 27 -4.81 1.27 -4.22
C GLN A 27 -6.29 1.58 -4.46
N GLU A 28 -7.20 0.71 -4.01
CA GLU A 28 -8.63 0.95 -4.16
C GLU A 28 -9.11 2.12 -3.28
N LYS A 29 -8.56 2.30 -2.09
CA LYS A 29 -8.82 3.46 -1.24
C LYS A 29 -8.39 4.78 -1.90
N VAL A 30 -7.20 4.80 -2.51
CA VAL A 30 -6.71 5.97 -3.26
C VAL A 30 -7.64 6.25 -4.46
N LEU A 31 -8.02 5.22 -5.21
CA LEU A 31 -8.96 5.34 -6.33
C LEU A 31 -10.31 5.93 -5.90
N LEU A 32 -10.90 5.42 -4.82
CA LEU A 32 -12.17 5.92 -4.29
C LEU A 32 -12.05 7.35 -3.77
N THR A 33 -10.93 7.69 -3.13
CA THR A 33 -10.65 9.06 -2.68
C THR A 33 -10.56 10.01 -3.86
N LEU A 34 -9.84 9.62 -4.93
CA LEU A 34 -9.75 10.40 -6.15
C LEU A 34 -11.12 10.58 -6.80
N LEU A 35 -11.89 9.52 -7.00
CA LEU A 35 -13.23 9.62 -7.58
C LEU A 35 -14.15 10.50 -6.74
N LEU A 36 -14.12 10.39 -5.41
CA LEU A 36 -14.93 11.21 -4.51
C LEU A 36 -14.56 12.70 -4.62
N VAL A 37 -13.26 13.01 -4.59
CA VAL A 37 -12.77 14.40 -4.71
C VAL A 37 -13.06 14.95 -6.10
N THR A 38 -12.82 14.19 -7.16
CA THR A 38 -13.10 14.59 -8.53
C THR A 38 -14.59 14.78 -8.79
N VAL A 39 -15.47 13.93 -8.26
CA VAL A 39 -16.92 14.13 -8.40
C VAL A 39 -17.40 15.33 -7.59
N GLY A 40 -16.94 15.47 -6.34
CA GLY A 40 -17.35 16.54 -5.44
C GLY A 40 -16.86 17.92 -5.86
N LEU A 41 -15.56 18.07 -6.13
CA LEU A 41 -14.97 19.32 -6.62
C LEU A 41 -15.18 19.51 -8.12
N GLY A 42 -15.43 18.45 -8.87
CA GLY A 42 -15.56 18.50 -10.33
C GLY A 42 -16.74 19.35 -10.80
N LEU A 43 -17.83 19.47 -10.03
CA LEU A 43 -18.91 20.42 -10.35
C LEU A 43 -18.43 21.86 -10.39
N ILE A 44 -17.52 22.22 -9.46
CA ILE A 44 -16.99 23.58 -9.34
C ILE A 44 -16.13 23.92 -10.56
N THR A 45 -15.41 22.93 -11.12
CA THR A 45 -14.61 23.12 -12.35
C THR A 45 -15.42 22.96 -13.63
N TYR A 46 -16.41 22.06 -13.63
CA TYR A 46 -17.24 21.74 -14.79
C TYR A 46 -18.17 22.88 -15.18
N ILE A 47 -18.89 23.48 -14.22
CA ILE A 47 -19.91 24.50 -14.54
C ILE A 47 -19.28 25.72 -15.25
N PRO A 48 -18.19 26.33 -14.75
CA PRO A 48 -17.55 27.45 -15.45
C PRO A 48 -16.96 27.04 -16.81
N SER A 49 -16.36 25.84 -16.91
CA SER A 49 -15.82 25.32 -18.18
C SER A 49 -16.92 25.17 -19.23
N PHE A 50 -18.05 24.60 -18.84
CA PHE A 50 -19.20 24.39 -19.72
C PHE A 50 -19.79 25.72 -20.19
N VAL A 51 -20.04 26.66 -19.26
CA VAL A 51 -20.58 28.00 -19.59
C VAL A 51 -19.65 28.73 -20.55
N LEU A 52 -18.35 28.77 -20.27
CA LEU A 52 -17.37 29.40 -21.13
C LEU A 52 -17.31 28.75 -22.51
N SER A 53 -17.32 27.42 -22.57
CA SER A 53 -17.30 26.68 -23.84
C SER A 53 -18.52 26.97 -24.71
N VAL A 54 -19.71 27.11 -24.10
CA VAL A 54 -20.94 27.49 -24.82
C VAL A 54 -20.87 28.94 -25.30
N MET A 55 -20.40 29.87 -24.46
CA MET A 55 -20.26 31.29 -24.83
C MET A 55 -19.29 31.50 -25.99
N GLU A 56 -18.20 30.73 -26.04
CA GLU A 56 -17.18 30.78 -27.10
C GLU A 56 -17.53 29.93 -28.34
N ASN A 57 -18.74 29.35 -28.41
CA ASN A 57 -19.19 28.43 -29.47
C ASN A 57 -18.31 27.16 -29.62
N LEU A 58 -17.59 26.76 -28.57
CA LEU A 58 -16.75 25.56 -28.52
C LEU A 58 -17.58 24.32 -28.11
N TRP A 59 -18.63 24.01 -28.88
CA TRP A 59 -19.57 22.93 -28.58
C TRP A 59 -18.91 21.56 -28.41
N PHE A 60 -17.84 21.29 -29.16
CA PHE A 60 -17.08 20.04 -29.02
C PHE A 60 -16.51 19.87 -27.59
N ILE A 61 -15.93 20.93 -27.02
CA ILE A 61 -15.35 20.90 -25.67
C ILE A 61 -16.45 20.71 -24.63
N ALA A 62 -17.57 21.45 -24.77
CA ALA A 62 -18.70 21.31 -23.88
C ALA A 62 -19.27 19.88 -23.85
N ILE A 63 -19.39 19.23 -25.02
CA ILE A 63 -19.86 17.84 -25.12
C ILE A 63 -18.85 16.88 -24.46
N VAL A 64 -17.56 17.03 -24.77
CA VAL A 64 -16.50 16.17 -24.20
C VAL A 64 -16.45 16.29 -22.68
N ASP A 65 -16.45 17.50 -22.13
CA ASP A 65 -16.47 17.75 -20.68
C ASP A 65 -17.71 17.12 -20.02
N THR A 66 -18.88 17.26 -20.64
CA THR A 66 -20.14 16.69 -20.14
C THR A 66 -20.09 15.16 -20.12
N LEU A 67 -19.64 14.53 -21.21
CA LEU A 67 -19.51 13.08 -21.31
C LEU A 67 -18.51 12.53 -20.31
N ILE A 68 -17.37 13.19 -20.14
CA ILE A 68 -16.35 12.82 -19.15
C ILE A 68 -16.92 12.92 -17.74
N TYR A 69 -17.62 14.01 -17.41
CA TYR A 69 -18.19 14.20 -16.09
C TYR A 69 -19.27 13.15 -15.77
N ILE A 70 -20.16 12.85 -16.73
CA ILE A 70 -21.16 11.77 -16.62
C ILE A 70 -20.46 10.41 -16.42
N PHE A 71 -19.37 10.15 -17.15
CA PHE A 71 -18.65 8.89 -17.01
C PHE A 71 -17.93 8.78 -15.66
N LEU A 72 -17.38 9.86 -15.13
CA LEU A 72 -16.82 9.88 -13.76
C LEU A 72 -17.88 9.60 -12.69
N LEU A 73 -19.08 10.18 -12.84
CA LEU A 73 -20.22 9.83 -11.97
C LEU A 73 -20.58 8.35 -12.10
N PHE A 74 -20.61 7.80 -13.32
CA PHE A 74 -20.85 6.38 -13.54
C PHE A 74 -19.81 5.50 -12.84
N LEU A 75 -18.52 5.82 -12.94
CA LEU A 75 -17.45 5.08 -12.25
C LEU A 75 -17.57 5.15 -10.73
N PHE A 76 -18.00 6.31 -10.18
CA PHE A 76 -18.19 6.49 -8.75
C PHE A 76 -19.41 5.71 -8.21
N PHE A 77 -20.56 5.78 -8.90
CA PHE A 77 -21.79 5.11 -8.46
C PHE A 77 -21.85 3.61 -8.80
N ARG A 78 -20.87 3.08 -9.55
CA ARG A 78 -20.76 1.65 -9.87
C ARG A 78 -19.55 1.01 -9.19
N PRO A 79 -19.60 0.77 -7.86
CA PRO A 79 -18.49 0.17 -7.12
C PRO A 79 -18.18 -1.28 -7.54
N ASN A 80 -19.12 -1.97 -8.20
CA ASN A 80 -18.95 -3.35 -8.67
C ASN A 80 -17.96 -3.50 -9.85
N LEU A 81 -17.53 -2.40 -10.46
CA LEU A 81 -16.54 -2.44 -11.53
C LEU A 81 -15.16 -2.84 -10.99
N SER A 82 -14.42 -3.62 -11.78
CA SER A 82 -13.07 -4.01 -11.39
C SER A 82 -12.18 -2.79 -11.16
N PHE A 83 -11.27 -2.89 -10.19
CA PHE A 83 -10.30 -1.85 -9.89
C PHE A 83 -9.52 -1.43 -11.14
N THR A 84 -9.04 -2.41 -11.91
CA THR A 84 -8.24 -2.17 -13.12
C THR A 84 -9.00 -1.37 -14.17
N PHE A 85 -10.29 -1.65 -14.38
CA PHE A 85 -11.12 -0.92 -15.32
C PHE A 85 -11.32 0.53 -14.88
N ARG A 86 -11.65 0.76 -13.60
CA ARG A 86 -11.83 2.12 -13.05
C ARG A 86 -10.53 2.93 -13.10
N ALA A 87 -9.42 2.32 -12.68
CA ALA A 87 -8.10 2.95 -12.72
C ALA A 87 -7.66 3.30 -14.14
N ALA A 88 -7.76 2.35 -15.08
CA ALA A 88 -7.43 2.60 -16.49
C ALA A 88 -8.32 3.68 -17.10
N SER A 89 -9.61 3.70 -16.76
CA SER A 89 -10.55 4.72 -17.23
C SER A 89 -10.13 6.12 -16.80
N ILE A 90 -9.79 6.32 -15.52
CA ILE A 90 -9.32 7.62 -15.01
C ILE A 90 -8.04 8.06 -15.72
N SER A 91 -7.07 7.15 -15.87
CA SER A 91 -5.84 7.41 -16.61
C SER A 91 -6.13 7.84 -18.06
N ILE A 92 -6.96 7.09 -18.78
CA ILE A 92 -7.32 7.40 -20.17
C ILE A 92 -8.05 8.74 -20.28
N ILE A 93 -9.01 9.01 -19.40
CA ILE A 93 -9.73 10.29 -19.37
C ILE A 93 -8.76 11.45 -19.18
N SER A 94 -7.83 11.34 -18.22
CA SER A 94 -6.85 12.40 -17.96
C SER A 94 -5.97 12.68 -19.17
N TYR A 95 -5.55 11.64 -19.90
CA TYR A 95 -4.78 11.79 -21.13
C TYR A 95 -5.60 12.41 -22.26
N LEU A 96 -6.82 11.90 -22.51
CA LEU A 96 -7.69 12.41 -23.56
C LEU A 96 -8.05 13.89 -23.34
N LEU A 97 -8.37 14.26 -22.11
CA LEU A 97 -8.65 15.65 -21.79
C LEU A 97 -7.42 16.54 -22.00
N GLY A 98 -6.23 16.08 -21.56
CA GLY A 98 -4.97 16.78 -21.83
C GLY A 98 -4.67 16.95 -23.32
N MET A 99 -4.90 15.91 -24.12
CA MET A 99 -4.73 15.95 -25.57
C MET A 99 -5.71 16.93 -26.23
N VAL A 100 -7.00 16.86 -25.89
CA VAL A 100 -8.01 17.78 -26.44
C VAL A 100 -7.62 19.21 -26.09
N LEU A 101 -7.35 19.50 -24.82
CA LEU A 101 -7.04 20.86 -24.37
C LEU A 101 -5.72 21.41 -24.95
N ILE A 102 -4.68 20.59 -25.14
CA ILE A 102 -3.43 21.08 -25.72
C ILE A 102 -3.56 21.34 -27.23
N ILE A 103 -4.42 20.59 -27.93
CA ILE A 103 -4.72 20.81 -29.34
C ILE A 103 -5.54 22.10 -29.50
N THR A 104 -6.53 22.32 -28.61
CA THR A 104 -7.46 23.46 -28.72
C THR A 104 -6.90 24.77 -28.16
N LEU A 105 -6.35 24.74 -26.94
CA LEU A 105 -5.89 25.92 -26.20
C LEU A 105 -4.37 26.11 -26.25
N GLY A 106 -3.63 25.10 -26.70
CA GLY A 106 -2.18 25.14 -26.76
C GLY A 106 -1.47 24.90 -25.43
N PRO A 107 -0.12 25.04 -25.42
CA PRO A 107 0.72 24.76 -24.26
C PRO A 107 0.55 25.77 -23.12
N PHE A 108 -0.10 26.90 -23.36
CA PHE A 108 -0.38 27.91 -22.34
C PHE A 108 -1.71 27.67 -21.61
N GLY A 109 -2.54 26.75 -22.12
CA GLY A 109 -3.79 26.35 -21.49
C GLY A 109 -3.62 25.28 -20.41
N ALA A 110 -4.73 24.65 -20.03
CA ALA A 110 -4.74 23.60 -19.00
C ALA A 110 -4.26 22.22 -19.51
N GLY A 111 -4.07 22.04 -20.82
CA GLY A 111 -3.69 20.75 -21.43
C GLY A 111 -2.44 20.10 -20.80
N PRO A 112 -1.32 20.83 -20.64
CA PRO A 112 -0.14 20.30 -19.96
C PRO A 112 -0.42 19.81 -18.53
N VAL A 113 -1.30 20.45 -17.76
CA VAL A 113 -1.61 20.01 -16.39
C VAL A 113 -2.22 18.60 -16.38
N TRP A 114 -3.11 18.32 -17.33
CA TRP A 114 -3.74 17.01 -17.47
C TRP A 114 -2.78 15.95 -17.99
N LEU A 115 -1.96 16.29 -18.99
CA LEU A 115 -0.89 15.42 -19.46
C LEU A 115 0.15 15.17 -18.36
N PHE A 116 0.41 16.14 -17.48
CA PHE A 116 1.30 15.93 -16.34
C PHE A 116 0.72 14.92 -15.35
N PHE A 117 -0.57 15.04 -15.05
CA PHE A 117 -1.27 14.19 -14.11
C PHE A 117 -1.35 12.72 -14.59
N PHE A 118 -1.54 12.50 -15.89
CA PHE A 118 -1.73 11.18 -16.50
C PHE A 118 -0.69 10.11 -16.09
N PRO A 119 0.63 10.27 -16.31
CA PRO A 119 1.61 9.25 -15.95
C PRO A 119 1.79 9.11 -14.44
N VAL A 120 1.65 10.21 -13.69
CA VAL A 120 1.71 10.19 -12.22
C VAL A 120 0.59 9.32 -11.68
N ILE A 121 -0.67 9.59 -12.06
CA ILE A 121 -1.82 8.83 -11.56
C ILE A 121 -1.80 7.38 -12.04
N THR A 122 -1.33 7.15 -13.26
CA THR A 122 -1.13 5.80 -13.80
C THR A 122 -0.11 5.02 -12.97
N GLY A 123 0.98 5.65 -12.53
CA GLY A 123 1.96 5.03 -11.65
C GLY A 123 1.43 4.72 -10.26
N VAL A 124 0.62 5.62 -9.69
CA VAL A 124 -0.02 5.40 -8.38
C VAL A 124 -1.01 4.23 -8.43
N LEU A 125 -1.85 4.17 -9.46
CA LEU A 125 -2.95 3.21 -9.53
C LEU A 125 -2.55 1.87 -10.17
N LEU A 126 -1.74 1.89 -11.23
CA LEU A 126 -1.44 0.72 -12.05
C LEU A 126 0.04 0.29 -11.98
N GLY A 127 0.86 1.03 -11.23
CA GLY A 127 2.26 0.69 -10.95
C GLY A 127 3.26 1.16 -12.01
N TYR A 128 4.54 0.88 -11.74
CA TYR A 128 5.66 1.51 -12.45
C TYR A 128 5.74 1.19 -13.94
N ARG A 129 5.34 -0.02 -14.35
CA ARG A 129 5.36 -0.43 -15.76
C ARG A 129 4.39 0.39 -16.59
N MET A 130 3.19 0.62 -16.06
CA MET A 130 2.16 1.42 -16.71
C MET A 130 2.52 2.91 -16.69
N ALA A 131 3.15 3.39 -15.62
CA ALA A 131 3.69 4.76 -15.54
C ALA A 131 4.70 5.05 -16.66
N PHE A 132 5.63 4.11 -16.89
CA PHE A 132 6.63 4.24 -17.95
C PHE A 132 5.98 4.25 -19.34
N GLY A 133 4.99 3.38 -19.57
CA GLY A 133 4.19 3.40 -20.80
C GLY A 133 3.47 4.74 -21.01
N ALA A 134 2.89 5.30 -19.94
CA ALA A 134 2.24 6.60 -19.98
C ALA A 134 3.22 7.76 -20.30
N LEU A 135 4.43 7.73 -19.73
CA LEU A 135 5.49 8.69 -20.07
C LEU A 135 5.91 8.59 -21.54
N LEU A 136 6.03 7.36 -22.08
CA LEU A 136 6.33 7.14 -23.48
C LEU A 136 5.23 7.72 -24.38
N ILE A 137 3.96 7.47 -24.04
CA ILE A 137 2.81 8.03 -24.75
C ILE A 137 2.85 9.57 -24.73
N ASN A 138 3.11 10.19 -23.58
CA ASN A 138 3.25 11.65 -23.48
C ASN A 138 4.40 12.18 -24.33
N THR A 139 5.55 11.50 -24.30
CA THR A 139 6.71 11.87 -25.12
C THR A 139 6.36 11.86 -26.61
N LEU A 140 5.76 10.76 -27.08
CA LEU A 140 5.33 10.62 -28.46
C LEU A 140 4.30 11.67 -28.86
N THR A 141 3.36 11.98 -27.96
CA THR A 141 2.33 13.00 -28.19
C THR A 141 2.96 14.38 -28.38
N ILE A 142 3.86 14.77 -27.49
CA ILE A 142 4.48 16.10 -27.50
C ILE A 142 5.45 16.24 -28.68
N THR A 143 6.23 15.21 -28.97
CA THR A 143 7.08 15.16 -30.18
C THR A 143 6.24 15.20 -31.44
N GLY A 144 5.13 14.46 -31.49
CA GLY A 144 4.18 14.44 -32.60
C GLY A 144 3.57 15.81 -32.86
N LEU A 145 3.12 16.51 -31.81
CA LEU A 145 2.62 17.89 -31.92
C LEU A 145 3.70 18.85 -32.44
N GLY A 146 4.95 18.71 -31.99
CA GLY A 146 6.08 19.50 -32.51
C GLY A 146 6.34 19.26 -33.99
N PHE A 147 6.22 18.00 -34.44
CA PHE A 147 6.32 17.64 -35.85
C PHE A 147 5.18 18.27 -36.67
N LEU A 148 3.94 18.21 -36.18
CA LEU A 148 2.79 18.83 -36.84
C LEU A 148 2.97 20.35 -36.99
N ILE A 149 3.50 21.03 -35.96
CA ILE A 149 3.80 22.47 -36.01
C ILE A 149 4.90 22.75 -37.05
N LYS A 150 5.98 21.97 -37.08
CA LYS A 150 7.11 22.19 -38.00
C LYS A 150 6.71 22.09 -39.48
N TYR A 151 5.89 21.11 -39.82
CA TYR A 151 5.45 20.87 -41.21
C TYR A 151 4.14 21.57 -41.56
N ASN A 152 3.60 22.39 -40.64
CA ASN A 152 2.33 23.08 -40.78
C ASN A 152 1.15 22.14 -41.14
N LEU A 153 1.18 20.89 -40.66
CA LEU A 153 0.18 19.85 -40.97
C LEU A 153 -1.08 19.99 -40.11
N THR A 154 -1.41 21.21 -39.69
CA THR A 154 -2.53 21.49 -38.78
C THR A 154 -3.82 21.87 -39.51
N ASP A 155 -3.81 21.87 -40.84
CA ASP A 155 -4.99 22.11 -41.69
C ASP A 155 -6.14 21.15 -41.37
N LEU A 156 -5.83 19.91 -40.97
CA LEU A 156 -6.84 18.95 -40.52
C LEU A 156 -7.57 19.43 -39.24
N LEU A 157 -6.90 20.15 -38.35
CA LEU A 157 -7.53 20.73 -37.15
C LEU A 157 -8.43 21.93 -37.49
N VAL A 158 -8.04 22.73 -38.50
CA VAL A 158 -8.86 23.83 -39.01
C VAL A 158 -10.20 23.32 -39.56
N SER A 159 -10.21 22.13 -40.18
CA SER A 159 -11.44 21.49 -40.68
C SER A 159 -12.46 21.14 -39.58
N PHE A 160 -12.02 21.02 -38.32
CA PHE A 160 -12.87 20.81 -37.15
C PHE A 160 -13.22 22.12 -36.41
N ASN A 161 -13.10 23.28 -37.06
CA ASN A 161 -13.33 24.60 -36.46
C ASN A 161 -12.36 24.99 -35.34
N PHE A 162 -11.21 24.30 -35.20
CA PHE A 162 -10.17 24.71 -34.26
C PHE A 162 -9.27 25.77 -34.87
N LYS A 163 -9.07 26.87 -34.14
CA LYS A 163 -8.05 27.88 -34.47
C LYS A 163 -6.70 27.40 -33.93
N PRO A 164 -5.73 27.02 -34.78
CA PRO A 164 -4.47 26.51 -34.28
C PRO A 164 -3.70 27.62 -33.55
N TRP A 165 -3.50 27.45 -32.25
CA TRP A 165 -2.88 28.45 -31.37
C TRP A 165 -1.48 28.88 -31.84
N HIS A 166 -0.74 27.99 -32.48
CA HIS A 166 0.63 28.23 -32.92
C HIS A 166 0.72 29.25 -34.07
N LEU A 167 -0.37 29.50 -34.80
CA LEU A 167 -0.42 30.54 -35.85
C LEU A 167 -0.47 31.95 -35.25
N ALA A 168 -0.91 32.10 -34.00
CA ALA A 168 -0.99 33.38 -33.29
C ALA A 168 0.29 33.71 -32.50
N VAL A 169 1.32 32.86 -32.59
CA VAL A 169 2.53 32.95 -31.76
C VAL A 169 3.77 33.05 -32.64
N GLU A 170 4.58 34.08 -32.44
CA GLU A 170 5.89 34.19 -33.08
C GLU A 170 6.81 33.06 -32.63
N ASN A 171 7.58 32.48 -33.56
CA ASN A 171 8.54 31.40 -33.30
C ASN A 171 7.90 30.20 -32.54
N PRO A 172 6.83 29.60 -33.10
CA PRO A 172 6.02 28.62 -32.39
C PRO A 172 6.79 27.32 -32.14
N LEU A 173 7.69 26.92 -33.05
CA LEU A 173 8.47 25.69 -32.91
C LEU A 173 9.51 25.83 -31.78
N GLU A 174 10.25 26.94 -31.73
CA GLU A 174 11.24 27.17 -30.67
C GLU A 174 10.56 27.20 -29.29
N LYS A 175 9.44 27.93 -29.17
CA LYS A 175 8.66 27.98 -27.93
C LYS A 175 8.14 26.60 -27.55
N TRP A 176 7.60 25.85 -28.51
CA TRP A 176 7.10 24.50 -28.28
C TRP A 176 8.21 23.58 -27.75
N VAL A 177 9.39 23.58 -28.38
CA VAL A 177 10.52 22.75 -27.97
C VAL A 177 10.94 23.08 -26.54
N VAL A 178 11.10 24.36 -26.19
CA VAL A 178 11.53 24.78 -24.84
C VAL A 178 10.48 24.40 -23.78
N ILE A 179 9.20 24.66 -24.04
CA ILE A 179 8.12 24.31 -23.11
C ILE A 179 8.04 22.79 -22.93
N SER A 180 8.13 22.04 -24.02
CA SER A 180 8.04 20.58 -24.04
C SER A 180 9.19 19.92 -23.28
N LEU A 181 10.42 20.42 -23.43
CA LEU A 181 11.58 19.89 -22.71
C LEU A 181 11.45 20.11 -21.20
N ASN A 182 11.07 21.32 -20.77
CA ASN A 182 10.85 21.61 -19.35
C ASN A 182 9.70 20.78 -18.78
N PHE A 183 8.59 20.69 -19.53
CA PHE A 183 7.46 19.87 -19.17
C PHE A 183 7.86 18.40 -18.98
N MET A 184 8.56 17.81 -19.96
CA MET A 184 8.97 16.41 -19.92
C MET A 184 9.94 16.13 -18.78
N LEU A 185 10.89 17.04 -18.52
CA LEU A 185 11.80 16.93 -17.38
C LEU A 185 11.02 16.82 -16.06
N LEU A 186 10.12 17.78 -15.79
CA LEU A 186 9.32 17.78 -14.58
C LEU A 186 8.39 16.56 -14.50
N ASN A 187 7.81 16.15 -15.63
CA ASN A 187 6.87 15.04 -15.68
C ASN A 187 7.55 13.69 -15.40
N ILE A 188 8.77 13.49 -15.93
CA ILE A 188 9.60 12.32 -15.64
C ILE A 188 10.02 12.33 -14.17
N VAL A 189 10.54 13.45 -13.65
CA VAL A 189 10.97 13.55 -12.25
C VAL A 189 9.81 13.23 -11.30
N ALA A 190 8.66 13.89 -11.46
CA ALA A 190 7.51 13.66 -10.59
C ALA A 190 6.99 12.22 -10.66
N THR A 191 6.87 11.67 -11.88
CA THR A 191 6.38 10.29 -12.07
C THR A 191 7.32 9.28 -11.44
N LEU A 192 8.64 9.41 -11.69
CA LEU A 192 9.63 8.48 -11.15
C LEU A 192 9.76 8.60 -9.63
N SER A 193 9.75 9.81 -9.07
CA SER A 193 9.80 10.03 -7.61
C SER A 193 8.64 9.33 -6.91
N VAL A 194 7.41 9.59 -7.35
CA VAL A 194 6.20 9.00 -6.74
C VAL A 194 6.22 7.48 -6.90
N THR A 195 6.51 7.00 -8.11
CA THR A 195 6.48 5.57 -8.41
C THR A 195 7.56 4.79 -7.67
N THR A 196 8.76 5.35 -7.52
CA THR A 196 9.89 4.73 -6.80
C THR A 196 9.57 4.64 -5.31
N ILE A 197 9.05 5.71 -4.71
CA ILE A 197 8.64 5.70 -3.30
C ILE A 197 7.54 4.66 -3.07
N LEU A 198 6.52 4.60 -3.93
CA LEU A 198 5.43 3.63 -3.80
C LEU A 198 5.93 2.19 -3.94
N SER A 199 6.80 1.92 -4.92
CA SER A 199 7.38 0.59 -5.13
C SER A 199 8.29 0.17 -3.97
N GLY A 200 9.05 1.12 -3.41
CA GLY A 200 9.88 0.91 -2.23
C GLY A 200 9.04 0.59 -0.99
N LEU A 201 8.03 1.41 -0.70
CA LEU A 201 7.09 1.17 0.40
C LEU A 201 6.39 -0.19 0.28
N GLN A 202 5.94 -0.55 -0.92
CA GLN A 202 5.33 -1.85 -1.19
C GLN A 202 6.31 -3.00 -0.87
N SER A 203 7.54 -2.89 -1.34
CA SER A 203 8.57 -3.92 -1.15
C SER A 203 8.89 -4.10 0.32
N SER A 204 8.99 -3.01 1.10
CA SER A 204 9.21 -3.06 2.54
C SER A 204 8.05 -3.71 3.30
N MET A 205 6.80 -3.36 2.96
CA MET A 205 5.62 -3.99 3.56
C MET A 205 5.56 -5.50 3.28
N MET A 206 5.85 -5.91 2.04
CA MET A 206 5.91 -7.32 1.66
C MET A 206 7.05 -8.06 2.37
N ALA A 207 8.21 -7.42 2.55
CA ALA A 207 9.33 -7.98 3.28
C ALA A 207 8.98 -8.23 4.76
N ILE A 208 8.32 -7.27 5.41
CA ILE A 208 7.83 -7.42 6.79
C ILE A 208 6.83 -8.58 6.87
N ALA A 209 5.80 -8.59 6.02
CA ALA A 209 4.79 -9.65 6.02
C ALA A 209 5.39 -11.04 5.75
N LYS A 210 6.41 -11.13 4.89
CA LYS A 210 7.14 -12.38 4.63
C LYS A 210 7.99 -12.79 5.82
N SER A 211 8.65 -11.84 6.48
CA SER A 211 9.42 -12.08 7.69
C SER A 211 8.53 -12.61 8.81
N ASP A 212 7.38 -11.96 9.05
CA ASP A 212 6.41 -12.37 10.07
C ASP A 212 5.87 -13.78 9.79
N LYS A 213 5.49 -14.07 8.53
CA LYS A 213 5.07 -15.42 8.13
C LYS A 213 6.18 -16.46 8.34
N LYS A 214 7.44 -16.11 8.07
CA LYS A 214 8.59 -17.01 8.27
C LYS A 214 8.81 -17.27 9.76
N HIS A 215 8.84 -16.23 10.60
CA HIS A 215 8.99 -16.36 12.04
C HIS A 215 7.86 -17.19 12.64
N ARG A 216 6.61 -16.89 12.26
CA ARG A 216 5.44 -17.65 12.71
C ARG A 216 5.52 -19.12 12.30
N ARG A 217 5.94 -19.44 11.08
CA ARG A 217 6.15 -20.83 10.65
C ARG A 217 7.25 -21.54 11.44
N ILE A 218 8.37 -20.89 11.70
CA ILE A 218 9.45 -21.48 12.53
C ILE A 218 8.92 -21.77 13.93
N PHE A 219 8.21 -20.81 14.51
CA PHE A 219 7.64 -20.91 15.84
C PHE A 219 6.52 -21.97 15.95
N GLU A 220 5.68 -22.13 14.92
CA GLU A 220 4.61 -23.13 14.88
C GLU A 220 5.11 -24.55 14.59
N ASN A 221 6.29 -24.71 13.97
CA ASN A 221 6.84 -26.02 13.57
C ASN A 221 8.07 -26.45 14.40
N ILE A 222 8.42 -25.71 15.46
CA ILE A 222 9.47 -26.15 16.37
C ILE A 222 9.00 -27.41 17.12
N LEU A 223 9.83 -28.45 17.12
CA LEU A 223 9.49 -29.74 17.74
C LEU A 223 9.51 -29.63 19.27
N ASP A 224 10.59 -29.06 19.80
CA ASP A 224 10.71 -28.72 21.22
C ASP A 224 9.70 -27.61 21.58
N VAL A 225 9.29 -27.54 22.83
CA VAL A 225 8.39 -26.48 23.31
C VAL A 225 9.20 -25.24 23.63
N TYR A 226 9.10 -24.20 22.82
CA TYR A 226 9.61 -22.88 23.16
C TYR A 226 8.68 -22.18 24.15
N PHE A 227 9.26 -21.48 25.12
CA PHE A 227 8.51 -20.65 26.06
C PHE A 227 9.25 -19.36 26.40
N GLU A 228 8.47 -18.34 26.76
CA GLU A 228 8.92 -17.13 27.40
C GLU A 228 8.08 -16.89 28.66
N THR A 229 8.75 -16.58 29.78
CA THR A 229 8.08 -16.20 31.02
C THR A 229 8.56 -14.85 31.52
N SER A 230 7.71 -14.16 32.28
CA SER A 230 8.16 -13.07 33.15
C SER A 230 9.11 -13.61 34.23
N MET A 231 9.74 -12.71 34.98
CA MET A 231 10.61 -13.08 36.09
C MET A 231 9.87 -13.78 37.24
N GLU A 232 8.54 -13.63 37.30
CA GLU A 232 7.63 -14.28 38.25
C GLU A 232 7.06 -15.62 37.73
N GLY A 233 7.51 -16.07 36.55
CA GLY A 233 7.05 -17.34 35.96
C GLY A 233 5.69 -17.25 35.26
N ILE A 234 5.19 -16.06 34.92
CA ILE A 234 3.99 -15.93 34.09
C ILE A 234 4.34 -16.17 32.63
N ILE A 235 3.66 -17.09 31.96
CA ILE A 235 3.88 -17.43 30.55
C ILE A 235 3.45 -16.25 29.67
N LEU A 236 4.42 -15.60 29.05
CA LEU A 236 4.20 -14.50 28.11
C LEU A 236 3.90 -15.03 26.71
N GLU A 237 4.62 -16.09 26.32
CA GLU A 237 4.55 -16.71 25.01
C GLU A 237 4.99 -18.18 25.10
N VAL A 238 4.38 -19.05 24.29
CA VAL A 238 4.71 -20.48 24.24
C VAL A 238 4.41 -21.01 22.84
N SER A 239 5.21 -21.92 22.28
CA SER A 239 4.96 -22.50 20.96
C SER A 239 3.81 -23.52 20.98
N ILE A 240 3.16 -23.73 19.83
CA ILE A 240 2.03 -24.68 19.71
C ILE A 240 2.43 -26.13 19.99
N SER A 241 3.74 -26.45 19.94
CA SER A 241 4.25 -27.77 20.35
C SER A 241 3.93 -28.11 21.80
N VAL A 242 3.63 -27.12 22.67
CA VAL A 242 3.22 -27.35 24.05
C VAL A 242 1.94 -28.17 24.17
N GLU A 243 1.06 -28.12 23.16
CA GLU A 243 -0.19 -28.87 23.17
C GLU A 243 0.05 -30.38 23.11
N LYS A 244 1.16 -30.82 22.52
CA LYS A 244 1.53 -32.24 22.44
C LYS A 244 1.96 -32.82 23.79
N ILE A 245 2.66 -32.03 24.60
CA ILE A 245 3.19 -32.45 25.90
C ILE A 245 2.13 -32.19 26.99
N SER A 246 1.65 -30.96 27.08
CA SER A 246 0.81 -30.52 28.19
C SER A 246 -0.69 -30.79 28.00
N GLN A 247 -1.14 -31.02 26.75
CA GLN A 247 -2.56 -31.08 26.35
C GLN A 247 -3.40 -29.81 26.63
N TYR A 248 -2.77 -28.76 27.15
CA TYR A 248 -3.37 -27.43 27.19
C TYR A 248 -3.11 -26.72 25.87
N SER A 249 -4.11 -26.00 25.37
CA SER A 249 -3.92 -25.13 24.21
C SER A 249 -2.96 -23.99 24.53
N GLN A 250 -2.27 -23.49 23.51
CA GLN A 250 -1.39 -22.32 23.65
C GLN A 250 -2.10 -21.14 24.34
N ASN A 251 -3.37 -20.92 24.02
CA ASN A 251 -4.17 -19.83 24.56
C ASN A 251 -4.60 -20.05 26.02
N GLU A 252 -4.77 -21.32 26.45
CA GLU A 252 -5.06 -21.64 27.85
C GLU A 252 -3.84 -21.37 28.74
N LEU A 253 -2.62 -21.66 28.26
CA LEU A 253 -1.38 -21.46 29.02
C LEU A 253 -0.91 -20.01 29.02
N ARG A 254 -1.19 -19.23 27.98
CA ARG A 254 -0.73 -17.84 27.90
C ARG A 254 -1.35 -17.00 29.01
N GLY A 255 -0.51 -16.31 29.77
CA GLY A 255 -0.91 -15.52 30.94
C GLY A 255 -1.12 -16.36 32.21
N GLN A 256 -0.99 -17.68 32.14
CA GLN A 256 -0.97 -18.55 33.32
C GLN A 256 0.44 -18.66 33.87
N SER A 257 0.51 -19.19 35.08
CA SER A 257 1.78 -19.53 35.70
C SER A 257 2.38 -20.80 35.11
N ILE A 258 3.68 -20.76 34.79
CA ILE A 258 4.45 -21.92 34.35
C ILE A 258 4.50 -23.02 35.42
N PHE A 259 4.32 -22.68 36.71
CA PHE A 259 4.27 -23.65 37.81
C PHE A 259 3.13 -24.66 37.66
N ASN A 260 2.05 -24.31 36.95
CA ASN A 260 0.87 -25.16 36.79
C ASN A 260 1.11 -26.43 35.97
N ILE A 261 2.21 -26.47 35.20
CA ILE A 261 2.56 -27.62 34.36
C ILE A 261 3.70 -28.45 34.94
N PHE A 262 4.21 -28.13 36.13
CA PHE A 262 5.23 -28.93 36.82
C PHE A 262 4.57 -29.94 37.77
N GLU A 263 5.10 -31.16 37.84
CA GLU A 263 4.66 -32.17 38.82
C GLU A 263 4.97 -31.70 40.25
N ASP A 264 6.18 -31.16 40.45
CA ASP A 264 6.64 -30.59 41.72
C ASP A 264 6.98 -29.11 41.54
N PRO A 265 6.19 -28.18 42.10
CA PRO A 265 6.47 -26.74 42.04
C PRO A 265 7.86 -26.35 42.57
N HIS A 266 8.43 -27.12 43.50
CA HIS A 266 9.76 -26.84 44.04
C HIS A 266 10.87 -27.00 42.99
N GLN A 267 10.72 -27.94 42.04
CA GLN A 267 11.69 -28.10 40.94
C GLN A 267 11.73 -26.86 40.04
N CYS A 268 10.57 -26.26 39.80
CA CYS A 268 10.46 -25.03 39.01
C CYS A 268 11.11 -23.84 39.72
N ASP A 269 10.85 -23.68 41.02
CA ASP A 269 11.45 -22.65 41.85
C ASP A 269 12.99 -22.76 41.89
N GLU A 270 13.51 -23.98 41.99
CA GLU A 270 14.95 -24.24 41.96
C GLU A 270 15.53 -23.89 40.59
N ALA A 271 14.88 -24.31 39.50
CA ALA A 271 15.28 -23.98 38.14
C ALA A 271 15.32 -22.47 37.90
N ILE A 272 14.29 -21.72 38.33
CA ILE A 272 14.24 -20.25 38.21
C ILE A 272 15.35 -19.60 39.05
N LYS A 273 15.57 -20.04 40.30
CA LYS A 273 16.66 -19.52 41.14
C LYS A 273 18.03 -19.76 40.50
N ASN A 274 18.25 -20.95 39.96
CA ASN A 274 19.48 -21.27 39.23
C ASN A 274 19.66 -20.33 38.04
N ILE A 275 18.62 -20.16 37.21
CA ILE A 275 18.63 -19.23 36.06
C ILE A 275 18.95 -17.79 36.49
N ILE A 276 18.39 -17.33 37.62
CA ILE A 276 18.67 -15.99 38.17
C ILE A 276 20.11 -15.84 38.65
N GLN A 277 20.68 -16.88 39.27
CA GLN A 277 22.04 -16.84 39.80
C GLN A 277 23.11 -16.99 38.72
N THR A 278 22.93 -17.91 37.78
CA THR A 278 23.94 -18.27 36.75
C THR A 278 23.69 -17.57 35.41
N GLY A 279 22.48 -17.08 35.17
CA GLY A 279 22.03 -16.50 33.90
C GLY A 279 21.52 -17.51 32.86
N TYR A 280 21.72 -18.81 33.08
CA TYR A 280 21.30 -19.88 32.18
C TYR A 280 21.14 -21.23 32.89
N LEU A 281 20.30 -22.09 32.31
CA LEU A 281 20.08 -23.46 32.71
C LEU A 281 20.24 -24.33 31.47
N LYS A 282 21.00 -25.41 31.61
CA LYS A 282 21.32 -26.29 30.49
C LYS A 282 21.04 -27.74 30.86
N ASP A 283 20.36 -28.43 29.95
CA ASP A 283 20.03 -29.86 29.99
C ASP A 283 19.47 -30.31 31.36
N HIS A 284 18.67 -29.46 32.00
CA HIS A 284 18.13 -29.74 33.34
C HIS A 284 16.87 -30.57 33.23
N GLU A 285 16.85 -31.73 33.87
CA GLU A 285 15.72 -32.66 33.80
C GLU A 285 14.61 -32.23 34.76
N ILE A 286 13.39 -32.17 34.25
CA ILE A 286 12.19 -31.79 34.98
C ILE A 286 11.04 -32.75 34.64
N ARG A 287 10.05 -32.79 35.51
CA ARG A 287 8.82 -33.57 35.30
C ARG A 287 7.65 -32.63 35.12
N LEU A 288 7.04 -32.69 33.94
CA LEU A 288 5.86 -31.92 33.60
C LEU A 288 4.60 -32.76 33.77
N VAL A 289 3.53 -32.15 34.25
CA VAL A 289 2.21 -32.77 34.36
C VAL A 289 1.28 -32.20 33.32
N ASN A 290 0.59 -33.07 32.58
CA ASN A 290 -0.38 -32.67 31.58
C ASN A 290 -1.80 -32.54 32.17
N LYS A 291 -2.76 -32.10 31.35
CA LYS A 291 -4.16 -31.89 31.77
C LYS A 291 -4.85 -33.17 32.32
N ASP A 292 -4.46 -34.34 31.82
CA ASP A 292 -4.96 -35.65 32.27
C ASP A 292 -4.25 -36.20 33.52
N GLY A 293 -3.21 -35.51 34.01
CA GLY A 293 -2.40 -35.92 35.17
C GLY A 293 -1.24 -36.87 34.85
N ASN A 294 -0.96 -37.13 33.57
CA ASN A 294 0.19 -37.93 33.15
C ASN A 294 1.50 -37.12 33.27
N ILE A 295 2.57 -37.81 33.68
CA ILE A 295 3.90 -37.23 33.83
C ILE A 295 4.69 -37.40 32.54
N HIS A 296 5.34 -36.32 32.09
CA HIS A 296 6.25 -36.29 30.94
C HIS A 296 7.65 -35.90 31.41
N PHE A 297 8.66 -36.67 31.00
CA PHE A 297 10.06 -36.38 31.30
C PHE A 297 10.59 -35.40 30.27
N CYS A 298 11.05 -34.24 30.73
CA CYS A 298 11.50 -33.16 29.85
C CYS A 298 12.86 -32.64 30.28
N SER A 299 13.70 -32.29 29.31
CA SER A 299 14.92 -31.52 29.51
C SER A 299 14.66 -30.04 29.22
N VAL A 300 15.00 -29.16 30.14
CA VAL A 300 14.88 -27.71 29.98
C VAL A 300 16.23 -27.05 29.71
N ASN A 301 16.26 -26.25 28.66
CA ASN A 301 17.32 -25.31 28.37
C ASN A 301 16.74 -23.89 28.43
N ALA A 302 17.21 -23.05 29.33
CA ALA A 302 16.66 -21.71 29.54
C ALA A 302 17.73 -20.67 29.83
N ARG A 303 17.43 -19.39 29.60
CA ARG A 303 18.34 -18.27 29.89
C ARG A 303 17.57 -16.99 30.19
N ILE A 304 18.22 -16.09 30.92
CA ILE A 304 17.71 -14.74 31.12
C ILE A 304 18.04 -13.87 29.92
N LEU A 305 17.03 -13.12 29.47
CA LEU A 305 17.22 -11.94 28.63
C LEU A 305 17.18 -10.70 29.52
N LYS A 306 18.13 -9.79 29.25
CA LYS A 306 18.26 -8.52 29.95
C LYS A 306 17.78 -7.39 29.05
N ASP A 307 17.20 -6.37 29.66
CA ASP A 307 16.79 -5.16 28.98
C ASP A 307 18.01 -4.32 28.52
N LYS A 308 17.75 -3.18 27.88
CA LYS A 308 18.80 -2.24 27.43
C LYS A 308 19.65 -1.65 28.56
N ASN A 309 19.17 -1.71 29.79
CA ASN A 309 19.85 -1.20 30.99
C ASN A 309 20.59 -2.31 31.75
N GLY A 310 20.56 -3.55 31.26
CA GLY A 310 21.22 -4.70 31.88
C GLY A 310 20.42 -5.38 32.99
N SER A 311 19.17 -4.98 33.22
CA SER A 311 18.28 -5.59 34.21
C SER A 311 17.57 -6.83 33.64
N PRO A 312 17.33 -7.89 34.43
CA PRO A 312 16.56 -9.05 33.97
C PRO A 312 15.15 -8.65 33.50
N GLU A 313 14.80 -9.00 32.26
CA GLU A 313 13.52 -8.65 31.63
C GLU A 313 12.59 -9.86 31.59
N LYS A 314 13.11 -11.00 31.11
CA LYS A 314 12.33 -12.24 30.93
C LYS A 314 13.23 -13.47 30.86
N ILE A 315 12.64 -14.64 31.04
CA ILE A 315 13.29 -15.94 30.83
C ILE A 315 12.78 -16.51 29.52
N ILE A 316 13.70 -16.98 28.67
CA ILE A 316 13.35 -17.73 27.46
C ILE A 316 13.94 -19.14 27.56
N GLY A 317 13.24 -20.13 27.02
CA GLY A 317 13.75 -21.49 27.05
C GLY A 317 13.03 -22.42 26.10
N ILE A 318 13.52 -23.66 26.09
CA ILE A 318 12.90 -24.78 25.42
C ILE A 318 12.73 -25.95 26.40
N PHE A 319 11.59 -26.64 26.32
CA PHE A 319 11.41 -27.98 26.86
C PHE A 319 11.55 -29.00 25.72
N ARG A 320 12.41 -29.99 25.92
CA ARG A 320 12.53 -31.14 25.04
C ARG A 320 11.98 -32.36 25.76
N ASP A 321 11.04 -33.06 25.13
CA ASP A 321 10.59 -34.36 25.60
C ASP A 321 11.74 -35.37 25.48
N ILE A 322 12.05 -36.07 26.56
CA ILE A 322 13.10 -37.10 26.64
C ILE A 322 12.54 -38.46 27.07
N SER A 323 11.22 -38.66 26.95
CA SER A 323 10.54 -39.89 27.36
C SER A 323 11.01 -41.16 26.62
N ASP A 324 11.68 -41.00 25.47
CA ASP A 324 12.23 -42.10 24.64
C ASP A 324 13.73 -42.39 24.89
N GLN A 325 14.38 -41.72 25.86
CA GLN A 325 15.79 -41.96 26.24
C GLN A 325 15.93 -42.93 27.41
#